data_AF-A0A1E4PS15-F1
#
_entry.id   AF-A0A1E4PS15-F1
#
_cell.length_a   1.000
_cell.length_b   1.000
_cell.length_c   1.000
_cell.angle_alpha   90.00
_cell.angle_beta   90.00
_cell.angle_gamma   90.00
#
_symmetry.space_group_name_H-M   'P 1'
#
loop_
_entity.id
_entity.type
_entity.pdbx_description
1 polymer ?
#
loop_
_entity_poly.entity_id
_entity_poly.type
_entity_poly.pdbx_seq_one_letter_code
_entity_poly.pdbx_strand_id
1 'polypeptide(L)'
;MASTTGAISSLGVGSGLDVNGIITKLMAIEQQPLTDLQKADTGLKTQLSSYGQMQSLVSTLQTKAQALSSITLWKQTAATSADTSVVSASTALGAAAGNYAVTVQQLASGQTVTSGAYASDTTTVGSGTLSIQLGTYSGGPPATSFAAGSGSAVSVSIASTDTLANIRDKINAAGAGVSATIINDVNGARLSLTSTGTGAASAFQITASSGVSALGFDATNSASPMSLNQSAVNAKATVNGIAIESATNTMANVASGLTLTLSKVSATPVQVSVATDTSAVNQAVKDFVTAFNGVASFINTQTAYDPTAKKGGPLLGDSTTNSLEWGLRGVINQASTASSAFTTLSSVGISMQSDGTLAIDQTKLGNALNNLPELQNLFSAD
;
A
#
# COMPACT_ATOMS: atom_id res chain seq x y z
N MET A 1 21.64 -3.09 102.59
CA MET A 1 20.27 -2.95 103.12
C MET A 1 19.36 -2.53 101.97
N ALA A 2 18.11 -3.01 102.02
CA ALA A 2 17.00 -2.82 101.09
C ALA A 2 17.05 -3.63 99.77
N SER A 3 16.52 -4.84 99.89
CA SER A 3 15.95 -5.65 98.82
C SER A 3 14.83 -4.89 98.10
N THR A 4 14.88 -4.84 96.77
CA THR A 4 13.70 -4.53 95.94
C THR A 4 13.43 -5.73 95.04
N THR A 5 12.57 -6.59 95.56
CA THR A 5 11.88 -7.66 94.87
C THR A 5 11.05 -7.06 93.74
N GLY A 6 11.46 -7.28 92.49
CA GLY A 6 10.69 -6.97 91.29
C GLY A 6 10.46 -8.25 90.50
N ALA A 7 9.23 -8.73 90.57
CA ALA A 7 8.74 -10.01 90.07
C ALA A 7 9.35 -10.50 88.75
N ILE A 8 9.94 -11.69 88.80
CA ILE A 8 9.95 -12.60 87.66
C ILE A 8 8.50 -13.06 87.53
N SER A 9 7.74 -12.51 86.59
CA SER A 9 6.43 -13.03 86.24
C SER A 9 6.62 -14.45 85.71
N SER A 10 6.38 -15.40 86.61
CA SER A 10 6.10 -16.80 86.35
C SER A 10 5.46 -16.96 84.97
N LEU A 11 6.13 -17.70 84.09
CA LEU A 11 5.52 -18.35 82.94
C LEU A 11 4.54 -19.39 83.49
N GLY A 12 3.40 -18.89 83.96
CA GLY A 12 2.26 -19.66 84.35
C GLY A 12 1.75 -20.40 83.13
N VAL A 13 1.95 -21.71 83.15
CA VAL A 13 1.13 -22.71 82.46
C VAL A 13 -0.35 -22.34 82.65
N GLY A 14 -0.95 -21.74 81.62
CA GLY A 14 -2.32 -21.19 81.65
C GLY A 14 -2.45 -19.72 81.23
N SER A 15 -1.35 -19.00 80.99
CA SER A 15 -1.41 -17.75 80.23
C SER A 15 -1.89 -18.08 78.81
N GLY A 16 -2.93 -17.41 78.33
CA GLY A 16 -3.32 -17.42 76.92
C GLY A 16 -2.21 -16.79 76.08
N LEU A 17 -1.04 -17.43 76.07
CA LEU A 17 0.02 -17.20 75.11
C LEU A 17 -0.69 -17.36 73.77
N ASP A 18 -0.78 -16.26 73.05
CA ASP A 18 -1.17 -16.28 71.66
C ASP A 18 -0.03 -16.95 70.89
N VAL A 19 0.12 -18.26 71.09
CA VAL A 19 1.14 -19.10 70.48
C VAL A 19 0.97 -19.01 68.97
N ASN A 20 -0.28 -18.90 68.50
CA ASN A 20 -0.57 -18.62 67.10
C ASN A 20 -0.03 -17.26 66.66
N GLY A 21 -0.20 -16.18 67.43
CA GLY A 21 0.34 -14.86 67.14
C GLY A 21 1.87 -14.77 67.25
N ILE A 22 2.49 -15.47 68.20
CA ILE A 22 3.96 -15.57 68.33
C ILE A 22 4.54 -16.36 67.17
N ILE A 23 3.94 -17.51 66.82
CA ILE A 23 4.32 -18.30 65.65
C ILE A 23 4.12 -17.48 64.38
N THR A 24 3.01 -16.75 64.23
CA THR A 24 2.77 -15.88 63.06
C THR A 24 3.81 -14.77 62.96
N LYS A 25 4.18 -14.13 64.07
CA LYS A 25 5.23 -13.09 64.09
C LYS A 25 6.61 -13.66 63.81
N LEU A 26 6.95 -14.84 64.35
CA LEU A 26 8.22 -15.53 64.05
C LEU A 26 8.27 -15.99 62.59
N MET A 27 7.20 -16.60 62.07
CA MET A 27 7.09 -16.94 60.64
C MET A 27 7.18 -15.70 59.75
N ALA A 28 6.59 -14.57 60.15
CA ALA A 28 6.71 -13.32 59.39
C ALA A 28 8.16 -12.81 59.32
N ILE A 29 8.95 -13.00 60.38
CA ILE A 29 10.38 -12.67 60.42
C ILE A 29 11.17 -13.67 59.56
N GLU A 30 10.93 -14.97 59.72
CA GLU A 30 11.60 -16.02 58.94
C GLU A 30 11.25 -15.96 57.43
N GLN A 31 10.10 -15.37 57.06
CA GLN A 31 9.71 -15.11 55.67
C GLN A 31 10.31 -13.82 55.08
N GLN A 32 10.99 -12.97 55.86
CA GLN A 32 11.58 -11.72 55.34
C GLN A 32 12.58 -11.97 54.20
N PRO A 33 13.54 -12.92 54.30
CA PRO A 33 14.47 -13.18 53.21
C PRO A 33 13.77 -13.62 51.92
N LEU A 34 12.71 -14.44 52.04
CA LEU A 34 11.90 -14.85 50.90
C LEU A 34 11.16 -13.66 50.26
N THR A 35 10.59 -12.78 51.10
CA THR A 35 9.88 -11.58 50.65
C THR A 35 10.82 -10.62 49.91
N ASP A 36 12.05 -10.48 50.38
CA ASP A 36 13.04 -9.61 49.73
C ASP A 36 13.53 -10.20 48.40
N LEU A 37 13.72 -11.52 48.32
CA LEU A 37 13.98 -12.20 47.05
C LEU A 37 12.81 -12.05 46.06
N GLN A 38 11.56 -12.15 46.51
CA GLN A 38 10.38 -11.95 45.66
C GLN A 38 10.28 -10.51 45.13
N LYS A 39 10.62 -9.51 45.95
CA LYS A 39 10.72 -8.11 45.50
C LYS A 39 11.84 -7.94 44.48
N ALA A 40 13.00 -8.54 44.71
CA ALA A 40 14.12 -8.51 43.77
C ALA A 40 13.75 -9.16 42.42
N ASP A 41 13.10 -10.33 42.45
CA ASP A 41 12.59 -11.02 41.25
C ASP A 41 11.59 -10.16 40.46
N THR A 42 10.64 -9.53 41.16
CA THR A 42 9.67 -8.62 40.53
C THR A 42 10.35 -7.39 39.90
N GLY A 43 11.37 -6.84 40.57
CA GLY A 43 12.19 -5.76 40.04
C GLY A 43 12.94 -6.16 38.77
N LEU A 44 13.62 -7.31 38.80
CA LEU A 44 14.35 -7.86 37.63
C LEU A 44 13.42 -8.16 36.46
N LYS A 45 12.22 -8.70 36.70
CA LYS A 45 11.20 -8.91 35.64
C LYS A 45 10.72 -7.60 35.02
N THR A 46 10.57 -6.56 35.83
CA THR A 46 10.22 -5.22 35.33
C THR A 46 11.34 -4.66 34.48
N GLN A 47 12.60 -4.75 34.94
CA GLN A 47 13.77 -4.33 34.17
C GLN A 47 13.89 -5.09 32.84
N LEU A 48 13.73 -6.42 32.86
CA LEU A 48 13.75 -7.25 31.66
C LEU A 48 12.67 -6.80 30.65
N SER A 49 11.47 -6.50 31.14
CA SER A 49 10.38 -5.99 30.31
C SER A 49 10.71 -4.61 29.71
N SER A 50 11.29 -3.71 30.51
CA SER A 50 11.74 -2.38 30.04
C SER A 50 12.85 -2.50 28.99
N TYR A 51 13.80 -3.42 29.16
CA TYR A 51 14.83 -3.70 28.16
C TYR A 51 14.24 -4.27 26.86
N GLY A 52 13.26 -5.16 26.94
CA GLY A 52 12.55 -5.68 25.76
C GLY A 52 11.83 -4.57 24.98
N GLN A 53 11.18 -3.64 25.69
CA GLN A 53 10.55 -2.47 25.07
C GLN A 53 11.59 -1.52 24.45
N MET A 54 12.69 -1.25 25.16
CA MET A 54 13.79 -0.44 24.65
C MET A 54 14.38 -1.04 23.38
N GLN A 55 14.63 -2.35 23.37
CA GLN A 55 15.13 -3.06 22.19
C GLN A 55 14.19 -2.91 21.00
N SER A 56 12.87 -3.03 21.21
CA SER A 56 11.88 -2.83 20.15
C SER A 56 11.91 -1.40 19.58
N LEU A 57 12.02 -0.39 20.45
CA LEU A 57 12.09 1.01 20.04
C LEU A 57 13.38 1.30 19.27
N VAL A 58 14.53 0.81 19.76
CA VAL A 58 15.83 0.96 19.09
C VAL A 58 15.84 0.24 17.73
N SER A 59 15.25 -0.96 17.63
CA SER A 59 15.10 -1.68 16.36
C SER A 59 14.24 -0.90 15.36
N THR A 60 13.17 -0.26 15.84
CA THR A 60 12.33 0.62 15.01
C THR A 60 13.12 1.84 14.52
N LEU A 61 13.86 2.50 15.42
CA LEU A 61 14.74 3.62 15.08
C LEU A 61 15.80 3.20 14.04
N GLN A 62 16.44 2.06 14.24
CA GLN A 62 17.42 1.50 13.30
C GLN A 62 16.81 1.30 11.91
N THR A 63 15.60 0.74 11.83
CA THR A 63 14.89 0.53 10.57
C THR A 63 14.60 1.87 9.86
N LYS A 64 14.14 2.89 10.61
CA LYS A 64 13.87 4.22 10.05
C LYS A 64 15.15 4.95 9.61
N ALA A 65 16.25 4.77 10.34
CA ALA A 65 17.56 5.29 9.94
C ALA A 65 18.08 4.62 8.65
N GLN A 66 17.91 3.29 8.51
CA GLN A 66 18.28 2.56 7.28
C GLN A 66 17.44 2.98 6.07
N ALA A 67 16.17 3.33 6.27
CA ALA A 67 15.35 3.86 5.18
C ALA A 67 15.91 5.18 4.63
N LEU A 68 16.45 6.05 5.50
CA LEU A 68 17.08 7.32 5.12
C LEU A 68 18.44 7.14 4.42
N SER A 69 19.17 6.05 4.66
CA SER A 69 20.40 5.76 3.92
C SER A 69 20.17 5.02 2.59
N SER A 70 18.93 4.60 2.31
CA SER A 70 18.61 3.86 1.09
C SER A 70 18.52 4.75 -0.15
N ILE A 71 19.31 4.44 -1.18
CA ILE A 71 19.26 5.10 -2.50
C ILE A 71 17.88 5.07 -3.15
N THR A 72 17.04 4.09 -2.81
CA THR A 72 15.69 3.96 -3.39
C THR A 72 14.79 5.10 -2.96
N LEU A 73 14.91 5.59 -1.71
CA LEU A 73 14.15 6.72 -1.20
C LEU A 73 14.48 7.99 -1.99
N TRP A 74 15.77 8.24 -2.21
CA TRP A 74 16.26 9.46 -2.85
C TRP A 74 16.08 9.49 -4.37
N LYS A 75 15.98 8.33 -5.01
CA LYS A 75 15.68 8.19 -6.44
C LYS A 75 14.20 7.98 -6.74
N GLN A 76 13.35 7.95 -5.72
CA GLN A 76 11.92 7.86 -5.90
C GLN A 76 11.41 9.11 -6.61
N THR A 77 10.62 8.90 -7.65
CA THR A 77 9.92 9.98 -8.35
C THR A 77 8.43 9.89 -8.09
N ALA A 78 7.75 11.01 -8.22
CA ALA A 78 6.31 11.11 -8.22
C ALA A 78 5.85 11.84 -9.48
N ALA A 79 4.72 11.39 -10.03
CA ALA A 79 4.02 12.10 -11.09
C ALA A 79 2.79 12.80 -10.50
N THR A 80 2.61 14.08 -10.85
CA THR A 80 1.44 14.88 -10.51
C THR A 80 0.73 15.28 -11.79
N SER A 81 -0.56 14.99 -11.89
CA SER A 81 -1.41 15.41 -13.01
C SER A 81 -2.21 16.65 -12.62
N ALA A 82 -2.32 17.60 -13.55
CA ALA A 82 -3.19 18.77 -13.40
C ALA A 82 -4.69 18.40 -13.41
N ASP A 83 -5.06 17.26 -14.01
CA ASP A 83 -6.43 16.73 -14.01
C ASP A 83 -6.42 15.20 -13.95
N THR A 84 -6.53 14.67 -12.73
CA THR A 84 -6.56 13.22 -12.47
C THR A 84 -7.84 12.54 -12.94
N SER A 85 -8.91 13.30 -13.27
CA SER A 85 -10.14 12.73 -13.83
C SER A 85 -9.99 12.35 -15.30
N VAL A 86 -9.02 12.95 -15.99
CA VAL A 86 -8.69 12.67 -17.39
C VAL A 86 -7.49 11.73 -17.48
N VAL A 87 -6.38 12.07 -16.83
CA VAL A 87 -5.13 11.30 -16.87
C VAL A 87 -4.53 11.23 -15.48
N SER A 88 -4.26 10.02 -15.00
CA SER A 88 -3.38 9.80 -13.86
C SER A 88 -2.04 9.23 -14.33
N ALA A 89 -1.02 9.38 -13.52
CA ALA A 89 0.34 8.99 -13.86
C ALA A 89 1.01 8.30 -12.67
N SER A 90 1.84 7.32 -12.96
CA SER A 90 2.70 6.65 -11.99
C SER A 90 4.10 6.51 -12.57
N THR A 91 5.09 6.42 -11.69
CA THR A 91 6.50 6.35 -12.08
C THR A 91 7.19 5.14 -11.48
N ALA A 92 8.03 4.51 -12.29
CA ALA A 92 9.05 3.59 -11.79
C ALA A 92 10.19 4.37 -11.12
N LEU A 93 11.06 3.66 -10.39
CA LEU A 93 12.23 4.25 -9.75
C LEU A 93 13.13 4.91 -10.80
N GLY A 94 13.53 6.17 -10.56
CA GLY A 94 14.39 6.92 -11.48
C GLY A 94 13.73 7.31 -12.81
N ALA A 95 12.40 7.48 -12.83
CA ALA A 95 11.72 7.99 -14.02
C ALA A 95 12.26 9.36 -14.43
N ALA A 96 12.24 9.65 -15.73
CA ALA A 96 12.75 10.91 -16.25
C ALA A 96 11.91 12.09 -15.76
N ALA A 97 12.52 12.95 -14.93
CA ALA A 97 11.92 14.18 -14.45
C ALA A 97 11.64 15.16 -15.60
N GLY A 98 10.51 15.85 -15.52
CA GLY A 98 10.08 16.79 -16.54
C GLY A 98 8.57 16.97 -16.60
N ASN A 99 8.15 17.89 -17.46
CA ASN A 99 6.74 18.20 -17.70
C ASN A 99 6.30 17.61 -19.04
N TYR A 100 5.17 16.92 -19.02
CA TYR A 100 4.60 16.23 -20.16
C TYR A 100 3.19 16.78 -20.43
N ALA A 101 2.98 17.34 -21.61
CA ALA A 101 1.68 17.77 -22.08
C ALA A 101 0.95 16.58 -22.72
N VAL A 102 -0.11 16.10 -22.07
CA VAL A 102 -0.85 14.90 -22.50
C VAL A 102 -2.23 15.25 -23.03
N THR A 103 -2.53 14.88 -24.27
CA THR A 103 -3.89 15.04 -24.85
C THR A 103 -4.47 13.67 -25.18
N VAL A 104 -5.57 13.31 -24.53
CA VAL A 104 -6.26 12.04 -24.78
C VAL A 104 -7.26 12.22 -25.89
N GLN A 105 -7.06 11.55 -27.02
CA GLN A 105 -7.94 11.63 -28.19
C GLN A 105 -9.00 10.53 -28.18
N GLN A 106 -8.63 9.34 -27.70
CA GLN A 106 -9.49 8.18 -27.71
C GLN A 106 -9.11 7.22 -26.58
N LEU A 107 -10.10 6.63 -25.93
CA LEU A 107 -9.88 5.56 -24.96
C LEU A 107 -9.92 4.20 -25.66
N ALA A 108 -9.16 3.25 -25.13
CA ALA A 108 -9.27 1.87 -25.52
C ALA A 108 -10.63 1.32 -25.07
N SER A 109 -11.33 0.65 -25.99
CA SER A 109 -12.59 -0.05 -25.70
C SER A 109 -12.54 -1.45 -26.27
N GLY A 110 -13.30 -2.36 -25.65
CA GLY A 110 -13.59 -3.68 -26.20
C GLY A 110 -14.77 -3.62 -27.17
N GLN A 111 -14.95 -4.68 -27.96
CA GLN A 111 -16.12 -4.80 -28.83
C GLN A 111 -17.32 -5.25 -28.00
N THR A 112 -18.50 -4.66 -28.24
CA THR A 112 -19.78 -5.12 -27.71
C THR A 112 -20.79 -5.29 -28.84
N VAL A 113 -21.44 -6.46 -28.88
CA VAL A 113 -22.50 -6.79 -29.83
C VAL A 113 -23.73 -7.31 -29.10
N THR A 114 -24.92 -7.02 -29.63
CA THR A 114 -26.19 -7.47 -29.04
C THR A 114 -27.06 -8.21 -30.05
N SER A 115 -27.78 -9.23 -29.58
CA SER A 115 -28.74 -9.95 -30.40
C SER A 115 -30.03 -9.18 -30.63
N GLY A 116 -30.87 -9.69 -31.52
CA GLY A 116 -32.32 -9.41 -31.51
C GLY A 116 -32.96 -9.72 -30.15
N ALA A 117 -34.18 -9.19 -29.94
CA ALA A 117 -34.95 -9.47 -28.73
C ALA A 117 -35.58 -10.87 -28.79
N TYR A 118 -35.48 -11.59 -27.68
CA TYR A 118 -36.19 -12.83 -27.39
C TYR A 118 -37.28 -12.55 -26.35
N ALA A 119 -38.31 -13.40 -26.28
CA ALA A 119 -39.41 -13.19 -25.34
C ALA A 119 -38.95 -13.18 -23.86
N SER A 120 -37.97 -14.01 -23.51
CA SER A 120 -37.40 -14.12 -22.16
C SER A 120 -36.00 -14.75 -22.20
N ASP A 121 -35.29 -14.72 -21.07
CA ASP A 121 -34.03 -15.46 -20.86
C ASP A 121 -34.20 -16.99 -20.89
N THR A 122 -35.41 -17.48 -20.67
CA THR A 122 -35.80 -18.90 -20.78
C THR A 122 -36.20 -19.33 -22.19
N THR A 123 -36.20 -18.42 -23.17
CA THR A 123 -36.53 -18.75 -24.55
C THR A 123 -35.43 -19.61 -25.17
N THR A 124 -35.82 -20.70 -25.85
CA THR A 124 -34.88 -21.53 -26.62
C THR A 124 -34.60 -20.88 -27.98
N VAL A 125 -33.33 -20.86 -28.39
CA VAL A 125 -32.89 -20.19 -29.63
C VAL A 125 -32.83 -21.16 -30.81
N GLY A 126 -32.59 -22.45 -30.54
CA GLY A 126 -32.41 -23.50 -31.53
C GLY A 126 -31.23 -24.39 -31.16
N SER A 127 -30.71 -25.15 -32.13
CA SER A 127 -29.54 -26.01 -31.94
C SER A 127 -28.47 -25.72 -32.98
N GLY A 128 -27.20 -25.88 -32.61
CA GLY A 128 -26.10 -25.57 -33.51
C GLY A 128 -24.79 -25.30 -32.80
N THR A 129 -23.86 -24.66 -33.49
CA THR A 129 -22.55 -24.28 -32.96
C THR A 129 -22.27 -22.81 -33.24
N LEU A 130 -21.75 -22.12 -32.23
CA LEU A 130 -21.18 -20.79 -32.33
C LEU A 130 -19.67 -20.92 -32.33
N SER A 131 -19.00 -20.37 -33.34
CA SER A 131 -17.54 -20.30 -33.42
C SER A 131 -17.13 -18.85 -33.20
N ILE A 132 -16.48 -18.58 -32.07
CA ILE A 132 -16.05 -17.24 -31.67
C ILE A 132 -14.56 -17.11 -31.94
N GLN A 133 -14.19 -16.17 -32.80
CA GLN A 133 -12.80 -15.89 -33.17
C GLN A 133 -12.45 -14.46 -32.80
N LEU A 134 -11.45 -14.27 -31.94
CA LEU A 134 -10.86 -12.95 -31.69
C LEU A 134 -10.00 -12.53 -32.88
N GLY A 135 -9.89 -11.23 -33.12
CA GLY A 135 -9.14 -10.67 -34.23
C GLY A 135 -9.24 -9.16 -34.32
N THR A 136 -8.95 -8.62 -35.51
CA THR A 136 -8.99 -7.19 -35.80
C THR A 136 -9.83 -6.93 -37.05
N TYR A 137 -10.75 -5.96 -36.99
CA TYR A 137 -11.44 -5.46 -38.17
C TYR A 137 -10.70 -4.26 -38.77
N SER A 138 -10.71 -4.14 -40.10
CA SER A 138 -10.10 -3.02 -40.83
C SER A 138 -11.10 -2.32 -41.76
N GLY A 139 -10.90 -1.03 -42.04
CA GLY A 139 -11.64 -0.29 -43.07
C GLY A 139 -12.84 0.54 -42.60
N GLY A 140 -12.95 0.85 -41.29
CA GLY A 140 -14.07 1.63 -40.74
C GLY A 140 -15.37 0.83 -40.63
N PRO A 141 -16.51 1.41 -40.21
CA PRO A 141 -17.80 0.74 -40.16
C PRO A 141 -18.64 1.01 -41.45
N PRO A 142 -19.14 -0.01 -42.16
CA PRO A 142 -18.88 -1.45 -41.97
C PRO A 142 -17.44 -1.81 -42.32
N ALA A 143 -16.91 -2.84 -41.65
CA ALA A 143 -15.54 -3.28 -41.86
C ALA A 143 -15.37 -3.86 -43.28
N THR A 144 -14.17 -3.73 -43.82
CA THR A 144 -13.81 -4.30 -45.13
C THR A 144 -13.22 -5.70 -45.01
N SER A 145 -12.62 -6.01 -43.86
CA SER A 145 -11.98 -7.30 -43.61
C SER A 145 -11.87 -7.59 -42.12
N PHE A 146 -11.77 -8.88 -41.80
CA PHE A 146 -11.47 -9.42 -40.47
C PHE A 146 -10.19 -10.25 -40.54
N ALA A 147 -9.19 -9.90 -39.74
CA ALA A 147 -7.99 -10.68 -39.56
C ALA A 147 -8.07 -11.42 -38.22
N ALA A 148 -8.09 -12.75 -38.27
CA ALA A 148 -8.08 -13.57 -37.08
C ALA A 148 -6.80 -13.33 -36.26
N GLY A 149 -6.93 -13.26 -34.94
CA GLY A 149 -5.81 -13.21 -34.02
C GLY A 149 -5.05 -14.53 -33.95
N SER A 150 -4.02 -14.59 -33.12
CA SER A 150 -3.18 -15.79 -32.94
C SER A 150 -3.89 -16.96 -32.24
N GLY A 151 -4.99 -16.70 -31.54
CA GLY A 151 -5.81 -17.74 -30.90
C GLY A 151 -6.71 -18.46 -31.89
N SER A 152 -6.93 -19.76 -31.68
CA SER A 152 -7.90 -20.54 -32.46
C SER A 152 -9.33 -20.16 -32.13
N ALA A 153 -10.23 -20.35 -33.09
CA ALA A 153 -11.66 -20.14 -32.87
C ALA A 153 -12.19 -21.12 -31.81
N VAL A 154 -12.97 -20.60 -30.87
CA VAL A 154 -13.58 -21.39 -29.79
C VAL A 154 -14.99 -21.76 -30.20
N SER A 155 -15.26 -23.06 -30.25
CA SER A 155 -16.57 -23.60 -30.59
C SER A 155 -17.43 -23.83 -29.35
N VAL A 156 -18.64 -23.31 -29.35
CA VAL A 156 -19.65 -23.47 -28.30
C VAL A 156 -20.85 -24.22 -28.88
N SER A 157 -21.11 -25.42 -28.36
CA SER A 157 -22.22 -26.26 -28.81
C SER A 157 -23.52 -25.96 -28.07
N ILE A 158 -24.57 -25.66 -28.83
CA ILE A 158 -25.91 -25.29 -28.36
C ILE A 158 -26.89 -26.42 -28.71
N ALA A 159 -27.53 -26.98 -27.69
CA ALA A 159 -28.57 -27.98 -27.80
C ALA A 159 -29.95 -27.30 -27.97
N SER A 160 -30.91 -28.01 -28.57
CA SER A 160 -32.26 -27.48 -28.82
C SER A 160 -33.04 -27.12 -27.54
N THR A 161 -32.64 -27.67 -26.40
CA THR A 161 -33.21 -27.38 -25.08
C THR A 161 -32.53 -26.21 -24.37
N ASP A 162 -31.41 -25.70 -24.90
CA ASP A 162 -30.70 -24.60 -24.26
C ASP A 162 -31.50 -23.30 -24.40
N THR A 163 -31.68 -22.66 -23.26
CA THR A 163 -32.25 -21.33 -23.16
C THR A 163 -31.20 -20.25 -23.41
N LEU A 164 -31.62 -18.99 -23.60
CA LEU A 164 -30.70 -17.85 -23.68
C LEU A 164 -29.76 -17.77 -22.47
N ALA A 165 -30.26 -18.08 -21.27
CA ALA A 165 -29.46 -18.19 -20.06
C ALA A 165 -28.40 -19.30 -20.15
N ASN A 166 -28.75 -20.47 -20.68
CA ASN A 166 -27.77 -21.55 -20.88
C ASN A 166 -26.72 -21.19 -21.92
N ILE A 167 -27.09 -20.49 -23.00
CA ILE A 167 -26.15 -20.01 -24.01
C ILE A 167 -25.16 -19.02 -23.40
N ARG A 168 -25.63 -18.05 -22.60
CA ARG A 168 -24.77 -17.14 -21.83
C ARG A 168 -23.75 -17.92 -21.00
N ASP A 169 -24.23 -18.87 -20.21
CA ASP A 169 -23.38 -19.62 -19.28
C ASP A 169 -22.35 -20.48 -20.04
N LYS A 170 -22.73 -21.08 -21.17
CA LYS A 170 -21.82 -21.83 -22.05
C LYS A 170 -20.75 -20.94 -22.68
N ILE A 171 -21.10 -19.74 -23.14
CA ILE A 171 -20.13 -18.79 -23.70
C ILE A 171 -19.12 -18.36 -22.63
N ASN A 172 -19.60 -18.02 -21.43
CA ASN A 172 -18.75 -17.63 -20.31
C ASN A 172 -17.83 -18.77 -19.85
N ALA A 173 -18.32 -20.02 -19.85
CA ALA A 173 -17.53 -21.20 -19.52
C ALA A 173 -16.50 -21.59 -20.60
N ALA A 174 -16.75 -21.22 -21.87
CA ALA A 174 -15.86 -21.55 -22.98
C ALA A 174 -14.54 -20.76 -22.99
N GLY A 175 -14.47 -19.63 -22.26
CA GLY A 175 -13.25 -18.84 -22.15
C GLY A 175 -12.77 -18.23 -23.46
N ALA A 176 -13.68 -17.92 -24.40
CA ALA A 176 -13.37 -17.44 -25.75
C ALA A 176 -12.87 -15.98 -25.82
N GLY A 177 -12.49 -15.37 -24.69
CA GLY A 177 -12.12 -13.96 -24.58
C GLY A 177 -13.28 -12.98 -24.78
N VAL A 178 -14.52 -13.47 -24.61
CA VAL A 178 -15.74 -12.67 -24.56
C VAL A 178 -16.55 -13.04 -23.32
N SER A 179 -17.26 -12.07 -22.76
CA SER A 179 -18.22 -12.23 -21.69
C SER A 179 -19.63 -12.02 -22.24
N ALA A 180 -20.50 -12.98 -22.02
CA ALA A 180 -21.91 -12.90 -22.34
C ALA A 180 -22.72 -12.46 -21.11
N THR A 181 -23.69 -11.59 -21.32
CA THR A 181 -24.72 -11.21 -20.35
C THR A 181 -26.08 -11.10 -21.03
N ILE A 182 -27.15 -11.11 -20.24
CA ILE A 182 -28.51 -10.89 -20.73
C ILE A 182 -28.97 -9.51 -20.27
N ILE A 183 -29.43 -8.71 -21.22
CA ILE A 183 -30.02 -7.40 -20.98
C ILE A 183 -31.51 -7.50 -21.28
N ASN A 184 -32.33 -7.21 -20.29
CA ASN A 184 -33.79 -7.10 -20.48
C ASN A 184 -34.10 -5.66 -20.91
N ASP A 185 -34.60 -5.51 -22.14
CA ASP A 185 -35.09 -4.24 -22.68
C ASP A 185 -36.63 -4.21 -22.70
N VAL A 186 -37.21 -3.15 -23.27
CA VAL A 186 -38.67 -2.99 -23.38
C VAL A 186 -39.34 -4.03 -24.29
N ASN A 187 -38.58 -4.72 -25.13
CA ASN A 187 -39.05 -5.70 -26.12
C ASN A 187 -38.75 -7.16 -25.72
N GLY A 188 -38.03 -7.39 -24.62
CA GLY A 188 -37.71 -8.71 -24.09
C GLY A 188 -36.24 -8.85 -23.66
N ALA A 189 -35.71 -10.07 -23.75
CA ALA A 189 -34.33 -10.40 -23.36
C ALA A 189 -33.38 -10.38 -24.57
N ARG A 190 -32.21 -9.75 -24.44
CA ARG A 190 -31.14 -9.75 -25.45
C ARG A 190 -29.87 -10.34 -24.89
N LEU A 191 -29.17 -11.11 -25.70
CA LEU A 191 -27.82 -11.55 -25.40
C LEU A 191 -26.85 -10.44 -25.81
N SER A 192 -26.05 -9.97 -24.87
CA SER A 192 -24.99 -8.99 -25.08
C SER A 192 -23.64 -9.67 -24.87
N LEU A 193 -22.77 -9.61 -25.87
CA LEU A 193 -21.41 -10.15 -25.82
C LEU A 193 -20.44 -8.99 -25.84
N THR A 194 -19.55 -8.94 -24.84
CA THR A 194 -18.50 -7.93 -24.73
C THR A 194 -17.14 -8.61 -24.66
N SER A 195 -16.17 -8.10 -25.40
CA SER A 195 -14.79 -8.58 -25.31
C SER A 195 -14.24 -8.37 -23.89
N THR A 196 -13.52 -9.36 -23.37
CA THR A 196 -12.87 -9.22 -22.05
C THR A 196 -11.64 -8.31 -22.12
N GLY A 197 -11.10 -8.09 -23.33
CA GLY A 197 -10.00 -7.20 -23.61
C GLY A 197 -10.45 -5.87 -24.25
N THR A 198 -9.54 -4.91 -24.26
CA THR A 198 -9.68 -3.64 -24.99
C THR A 198 -8.66 -3.59 -26.13
N GLY A 199 -8.80 -2.61 -27.03
CA GLY A 199 -7.88 -2.46 -28.15
C GLY A 199 -8.38 -3.15 -29.41
N ALA A 200 -7.87 -2.73 -30.56
CA ALA A 200 -8.35 -3.17 -31.88
C ALA A 200 -8.27 -4.69 -32.08
N ALA A 201 -7.27 -5.35 -31.48
CA ALA A 201 -7.08 -6.81 -31.53
C ALA A 201 -8.06 -7.61 -30.63
N SER A 202 -8.82 -6.92 -29.79
CA SER A 202 -9.86 -7.51 -28.94
C SER A 202 -11.23 -7.53 -29.62
N ALA A 203 -11.30 -7.24 -30.92
CA ALA A 203 -12.52 -7.46 -31.71
C ALA A 203 -12.78 -8.96 -31.90
N PHE A 204 -14.01 -9.33 -32.24
CA PHE A 204 -14.37 -10.72 -32.51
C PHE A 204 -15.39 -10.88 -33.63
N GLN A 205 -15.36 -12.04 -34.26
CA GLN A 205 -16.34 -12.52 -35.21
C GLN A 205 -17.03 -13.76 -34.63
N ILE A 206 -18.34 -13.88 -34.84
CA ILE A 206 -19.13 -15.04 -34.43
C ILE A 206 -19.73 -15.68 -35.67
N THR A 207 -19.20 -16.85 -36.04
CA THR A 207 -19.79 -17.68 -37.08
C THR A 207 -20.79 -18.62 -36.44
N ALA A 208 -22.05 -18.57 -36.89
CA ALA A 208 -23.14 -19.37 -36.35
C ALA A 208 -23.67 -20.36 -37.40
N SER A 209 -23.94 -21.59 -36.99
CA SER A 209 -24.64 -22.57 -37.83
C SER A 209 -26.14 -22.23 -38.01
N SER A 210 -26.81 -22.84 -38.98
CA SER A 210 -28.18 -22.50 -39.40
C SER A 210 -29.21 -22.39 -38.27
N GLY A 211 -29.19 -23.29 -37.28
CA GLY A 211 -30.16 -23.29 -36.17
C GLY A 211 -29.90 -22.26 -35.06
N VAL A 212 -28.78 -21.53 -35.10
CA VAL A 212 -28.45 -20.42 -34.17
C VAL A 212 -27.97 -19.18 -34.93
N SER A 213 -28.33 -19.05 -36.21
CA SER A 213 -27.85 -17.99 -37.11
C SER A 213 -28.14 -16.58 -36.61
N ALA A 214 -29.21 -16.40 -35.82
CA ALA A 214 -29.57 -15.14 -35.17
C ALA A 214 -28.52 -14.61 -34.17
N LEU A 215 -27.59 -15.47 -33.73
CA LEU A 215 -26.48 -15.13 -32.83
C LEU A 215 -25.14 -14.95 -33.57
N GLY A 216 -25.15 -14.96 -34.90
CA GLY A 216 -23.97 -14.66 -35.71
C GLY A 216 -23.62 -13.17 -35.70
N PHE A 217 -22.34 -12.87 -35.78
CA PHE A 217 -21.83 -11.50 -35.90
C PHE A 217 -20.65 -11.44 -36.86
N ASP A 218 -20.75 -10.56 -37.85
CA ASP A 218 -19.65 -10.22 -38.75
C ASP A 218 -19.73 -8.74 -39.13
N ALA A 219 -18.78 -7.93 -38.65
CA ALA A 219 -18.77 -6.49 -38.95
C ALA A 219 -18.47 -6.17 -40.42
N THR A 220 -18.06 -7.15 -41.23
CA THR A 220 -17.90 -7.00 -42.69
C THR A 220 -19.22 -7.10 -43.45
N ASN A 221 -20.27 -7.60 -42.80
CA ASN A 221 -21.60 -7.75 -43.37
C ASN A 221 -22.58 -6.74 -42.77
N SER A 222 -23.06 -5.81 -43.60
CA SER A 222 -24.05 -4.80 -43.19
C SER A 222 -25.39 -5.40 -42.71
N ALA A 223 -25.68 -6.66 -43.04
CA ALA A 223 -26.85 -7.41 -42.60
C ALA A 223 -26.53 -8.45 -41.51
N SER A 224 -25.50 -8.20 -40.70
CA SER A 224 -25.12 -9.06 -39.57
C SER A 224 -26.33 -9.27 -38.61
N PRO A 225 -26.62 -10.51 -38.18
CA PRO A 225 -27.74 -10.81 -37.30
C PRO A 225 -27.69 -10.11 -35.93
N MET A 226 -26.49 -10.04 -35.34
CA MET A 226 -26.23 -9.22 -34.15
C MET A 226 -25.79 -7.81 -34.55
N SER A 227 -26.17 -6.83 -33.72
CA SER A 227 -25.84 -5.42 -33.87
C SER A 227 -24.56 -5.06 -33.13
N LEU A 228 -23.70 -4.26 -33.77
CA LEU A 228 -22.51 -3.68 -33.13
C LEU A 228 -22.88 -2.46 -32.29
N ASN A 229 -22.68 -2.51 -30.99
CA ASN A 229 -22.94 -1.38 -30.07
C ASN A 229 -21.68 -0.58 -29.76
N GLN A 230 -20.53 -1.23 -29.71
CA GLN A 230 -19.23 -0.61 -29.45
C GLN A 230 -18.15 -1.35 -30.23
N SER A 231 -17.31 -0.61 -30.95
CA SER A 231 -16.14 -1.18 -31.64
C SER A 231 -14.98 -1.37 -30.66
N ALA A 232 -14.18 -2.43 -30.88
CA ALA A 232 -12.89 -2.54 -30.20
C ALA A 232 -11.89 -1.60 -30.87
N VAL A 233 -11.32 -0.67 -30.10
CA VAL A 233 -10.35 0.30 -30.59
C VAL A 233 -9.25 0.52 -29.56
N ASN A 234 -8.07 0.90 -30.03
CA ASN A 234 -6.94 1.26 -29.17
C ASN A 234 -7.14 2.64 -28.54
N ALA A 235 -6.49 2.86 -27.39
CA ALA A 235 -6.34 4.18 -26.82
C ALA A 235 -5.35 4.99 -27.67
N LYS A 236 -5.67 6.27 -27.90
CA LYS A 236 -4.82 7.21 -28.64
C LYS A 236 -4.63 8.46 -27.80
N ALA A 237 -3.38 8.82 -27.58
CA ALA A 237 -3.00 10.03 -26.87
C ALA A 237 -1.82 10.70 -27.58
N THR A 238 -1.57 11.97 -27.29
CA THR A 238 -0.30 12.62 -27.60
C THR A 238 0.41 13.00 -26.32
N VAL A 239 1.74 12.84 -26.31
CA VAL A 239 2.61 13.31 -25.23
C VAL A 239 3.62 14.25 -25.85
N ASN A 240 3.61 15.53 -25.44
CA ASN A 240 4.42 16.59 -26.05
C ASN A 240 4.27 16.65 -27.59
N GLY A 241 3.07 16.37 -28.09
CA GLY A 241 2.76 16.33 -29.53
C GLY A 241 3.12 15.03 -30.25
N ILE A 242 3.81 14.08 -29.59
CA ILE A 242 4.13 12.77 -30.15
C ILE A 242 2.93 11.85 -29.98
N ALA A 243 2.44 11.25 -31.07
CA ALA A 243 1.32 10.31 -31.02
C ALA A 243 1.74 8.98 -30.41
N ILE A 244 0.94 8.49 -29.47
CA ILE A 244 1.11 7.20 -28.79
C ILE A 244 -0.21 6.43 -28.87
N GLU A 245 -0.10 5.14 -29.13
CA GLU A 245 -1.22 4.21 -29.21
C GLU A 245 -0.99 3.03 -28.27
N SER A 246 -2.06 2.56 -27.62
CA SER A 246 -2.01 1.39 -26.72
C SER A 246 -3.28 0.56 -26.84
N ALA A 247 -3.15 -0.75 -26.69
CA ALA A 247 -4.30 -1.65 -26.63
C ALA A 247 -5.14 -1.47 -25.35
N THR A 248 -4.59 -0.84 -24.31
CA THR A 248 -5.29 -0.59 -23.05
C THR A 248 -5.28 0.89 -22.70
N ASN A 249 -6.13 1.27 -21.75
CA ASN A 249 -6.13 2.62 -21.18
C ASN A 249 -4.92 2.89 -20.26
N THR A 250 -4.04 1.91 -20.03
CA THR A 250 -2.79 2.08 -19.31
C THR A 250 -1.63 2.04 -20.30
N MET A 251 -1.03 3.20 -20.56
CA MET A 251 0.12 3.36 -21.42
C MET A 251 1.38 3.27 -20.59
N ALA A 252 1.98 2.08 -20.56
CA ALA A 252 3.24 1.86 -19.85
C ALA A 252 4.43 2.43 -20.64
N ASN A 253 5.41 2.98 -19.92
CA ASN A 253 6.70 3.41 -20.46
C ASN A 253 6.59 4.43 -21.60
N VAL A 254 5.64 5.36 -21.53
CA VAL A 254 5.47 6.45 -22.52
C VAL A 254 6.68 7.38 -22.58
N ALA A 255 7.37 7.50 -21.45
CA ALA A 255 8.73 8.00 -21.29
C ALA A 255 9.43 7.04 -20.33
N SER A 256 10.76 7.10 -20.24
CA SER A 256 11.54 6.19 -19.38
C SER A 256 11.00 6.19 -17.95
N GLY A 257 10.35 5.08 -17.56
CA GLY A 257 9.76 4.88 -16.24
C GLY A 257 8.42 5.58 -16.00
N LEU A 258 7.78 6.24 -16.97
CA LEU A 258 6.48 6.88 -16.83
C LEU A 258 5.35 6.00 -17.37
N THR A 259 4.34 5.74 -16.56
CA THR A 259 3.09 5.07 -16.96
C THR A 259 1.92 6.05 -16.84
N LEU A 260 1.11 6.17 -17.89
CA LEU A 260 -0.09 6.99 -17.89
C LEU A 260 -1.33 6.10 -17.89
N THR A 261 -2.35 6.45 -17.11
CA THR A 261 -3.66 5.83 -17.13
C THR A 261 -4.69 6.84 -17.59
N LEU A 262 -5.38 6.52 -18.68
CA LEU A 262 -6.33 7.39 -19.36
C LEU A 262 -7.75 7.04 -18.92
N SER A 263 -8.49 8.05 -18.47
CA SER A 263 -9.84 7.87 -17.93
C SER A 263 -10.89 8.62 -18.75
N LYS A 264 -10.49 9.68 -19.46
CA LYS A 264 -11.39 10.51 -20.26
C LYS A 264 -10.66 11.12 -21.46
N VAL A 265 -11.40 11.40 -22.53
CA VAL A 265 -10.93 12.20 -23.66
C VAL A 265 -10.78 13.67 -23.25
N SER A 266 -9.73 14.34 -23.73
CA SER A 266 -9.50 15.77 -23.50
C SER A 266 -9.30 16.51 -24.81
N ALA A 267 -9.90 17.71 -24.90
CA ALA A 267 -9.70 18.62 -26.03
C ALA A 267 -8.42 19.46 -25.88
N THR A 268 -8.02 19.73 -24.63
CA THR A 268 -6.82 20.48 -24.28
C THR A 268 -5.77 19.57 -23.63
N PRO A 269 -4.47 19.92 -23.72
CA PRO A 269 -3.43 19.18 -23.03
C PRO A 269 -3.57 19.27 -21.51
N VAL A 270 -3.44 18.13 -20.84
CA VAL A 270 -3.32 18.00 -19.39
C VAL A 270 -1.84 17.89 -19.04
N GLN A 271 -1.38 18.76 -18.14
CA GLN A 271 0.02 18.76 -17.72
C GLN A 271 0.26 17.66 -16.68
N VAL A 272 1.22 16.79 -16.96
CA VAL A 272 1.75 15.78 -16.03
C VAL A 272 3.19 16.16 -15.70
N SER A 273 3.48 16.43 -14.43
CA SER A 273 4.80 16.78 -13.93
C SER A 273 5.42 15.58 -13.21
N VAL A 274 6.61 15.18 -13.62
CA VAL A 274 7.42 14.16 -12.95
C VAL A 274 8.59 14.85 -12.25
N ALA A 275 8.71 14.61 -10.95
CA ALA A 275 9.81 15.13 -10.14
C ALA A 275 10.22 14.10 -9.09
N THR A 276 11.35 14.32 -8.43
CA THR A 276 11.73 13.54 -7.24
C THR A 276 10.66 13.69 -6.16
N ASP A 277 10.33 12.60 -5.47
CA ASP A 277 9.32 12.58 -4.43
C ASP A 277 9.86 13.15 -3.10
N THR A 278 9.92 14.48 -3.02
CA THR A 278 10.32 15.19 -1.80
C THR A 278 9.37 14.94 -0.63
N SER A 279 8.13 14.54 -0.90
CA SER A 279 7.14 14.25 0.13
C SER A 279 7.47 12.94 0.85
N ALA A 280 7.87 11.90 0.10
CA ALA A 280 8.35 10.64 0.66
C ALA A 280 9.61 10.85 1.52
N VAL A 281 10.56 11.67 1.05
CA VAL A 281 11.77 12.02 1.82
C VAL A 281 11.39 12.77 3.11
N ASN A 282 10.53 13.78 3.04
CA ASN A 282 10.06 14.52 4.22
C ASN A 282 9.38 13.58 5.24
N GLN A 283 8.56 12.64 4.75
CA GLN A 283 7.90 11.68 5.62
C GLN A 283 8.89 10.72 6.26
N ALA A 284 9.90 10.23 5.54
CA ALA A 284 10.95 9.38 6.09
C ALA A 284 11.75 10.11 7.20
N VAL A 285 12.05 11.40 7.01
CA VAL A 285 12.71 12.22 8.03
C VAL A 285 11.83 12.38 9.28
N LYS A 286 10.52 12.64 9.09
CA LYS A 286 9.56 12.71 10.20
C LYS A 286 9.46 11.40 10.96
N ASP A 287 9.35 10.28 10.25
CA ASP A 287 9.28 8.94 10.83
C ASP A 287 10.52 8.62 11.66
N PHE A 288 11.71 9.00 11.17
CA PHE A 288 12.97 8.86 11.91
C PHE A 288 12.96 9.68 13.19
N VAL A 289 12.58 10.97 13.12
CA VAL A 289 12.49 11.83 14.31
C VAL A 289 11.48 11.29 15.31
N THR A 290 10.32 10.82 14.86
CA THR A 290 9.32 10.19 15.73
C THR A 290 9.87 8.93 16.41
N ALA A 291 10.56 8.05 15.67
CA ALA A 291 11.17 6.86 16.25
C ALA A 291 12.27 7.21 17.27
N PHE A 292 13.09 8.22 16.98
CA PHE A 292 14.12 8.72 17.89
C PHE A 292 13.49 9.28 19.17
N ASN A 293 12.47 10.12 19.03
CA ASN A 293 11.75 10.70 20.17
C ASN A 293 11.07 9.61 21.01
N GLY A 294 10.59 8.53 20.39
CA GLY A 294 10.09 7.36 21.11
C GLY A 294 11.13 6.73 22.03
N VAL A 295 12.38 6.56 21.55
CA VAL A 295 13.49 6.07 22.37
C VAL A 295 13.84 7.07 23.49
N ALA A 296 14.02 8.34 23.14
CA ALA A 296 14.39 9.38 24.10
C ALA A 296 13.34 9.54 25.22
N SER A 297 12.06 9.61 24.88
CA SER A 297 10.97 9.69 25.86
C SER A 297 10.88 8.43 26.72
N PHE A 298 11.12 7.26 26.15
CA PHE A 298 11.14 6.01 26.92
C PHE A 298 12.29 6.01 27.93
N ILE A 299 13.52 6.35 27.51
CA ILE A 299 14.68 6.49 28.40
C ILE A 299 14.36 7.46 29.52
N ASN A 300 13.91 8.68 29.20
CA ASN A 300 13.55 9.70 30.19
C ASN A 300 12.52 9.20 31.20
N THR A 301 11.51 8.43 30.75
CA THR A 301 10.49 7.87 31.63
C THR A 301 11.04 6.76 32.53
N GLN A 302 11.88 5.88 31.99
CA GLN A 302 12.44 4.75 32.73
C GLN A 302 13.56 5.15 33.70
N THR A 303 14.23 6.29 33.46
CA THR A 303 15.30 6.81 34.30
C THR A 303 14.87 7.98 35.18
N ALA A 304 13.65 8.51 35.04
CA ALA A 304 13.16 9.59 35.90
C ALA A 304 12.96 9.14 37.35
N TYR A 305 13.14 10.08 38.27
CA TYR A 305 12.71 9.94 39.66
C TYR A 305 11.38 10.67 39.85
N ASP A 306 10.37 9.98 40.39
CA ASP A 306 9.09 10.57 40.78
C ASP A 306 9.17 11.09 42.23
N PRO A 307 9.15 12.43 42.45
CA PRO A 307 9.20 13.00 43.80
C PRO A 307 7.94 12.74 44.62
N THR A 308 6.80 12.53 43.96
CA THR A 308 5.50 12.31 44.60
C THR A 308 5.41 10.88 45.11
N ALA A 309 5.74 9.91 44.25
CA ALA A 309 5.79 8.50 44.64
C ALA A 309 7.05 8.14 45.44
N LYS A 310 8.06 9.03 45.49
CA LYS A 310 9.41 8.80 46.03
C LYS A 310 10.05 7.53 45.47
N LYS A 311 9.88 7.31 44.17
CA LYS A 311 10.32 6.10 43.46
C LYS A 311 11.04 6.46 42.18
N GLY A 312 12.17 5.80 41.95
CA GLY A 312 12.84 5.82 40.65
C GLY A 312 12.11 4.97 39.63
N GLY A 313 12.21 5.34 38.36
CA GLY A 313 11.85 4.48 37.26
C GLY A 313 12.68 3.19 37.26
N PRO A 314 12.22 2.13 36.55
CA PRO A 314 12.84 0.82 36.60
C PRO A 314 14.33 0.77 36.22
N LEU A 315 14.79 1.74 35.42
CA LEU A 315 16.15 1.84 34.90
C LEU A 315 16.92 3.04 35.48
N LEU A 316 16.42 3.68 36.56
CA LEU A 316 17.15 4.76 37.22
C LEU A 316 18.51 4.26 37.71
N GLY A 317 19.58 4.91 37.25
CA GLY A 317 20.96 4.55 37.58
C GLY A 317 21.55 3.40 36.75
N ASP A 318 20.81 2.89 35.76
CA ASP A 318 21.28 1.86 34.86
C ASP A 318 22.34 2.40 33.88
N SER A 319 23.55 1.85 33.95
CA SER A 319 24.69 2.32 33.15
C SER A 319 24.53 2.04 31.65
N THR A 320 23.84 0.97 31.26
CA THR A 320 23.62 0.59 29.86
C THR A 320 22.68 1.58 29.18
N THR A 321 21.60 1.95 29.87
CA THR A 321 20.60 2.92 29.43
C THR A 321 21.24 4.29 29.23
N ASN A 322 22.06 4.74 30.19
CA ASN A 322 22.80 5.98 30.06
C ASN A 322 23.79 5.92 28.88
N SER A 323 24.53 4.81 28.72
CA SER A 323 25.49 4.64 27.62
C SER A 323 24.81 4.70 26.25
N LEU A 324 23.62 4.11 26.12
CA LEU A 324 22.80 4.21 24.91
C LEU A 324 22.39 5.65 24.62
N GLU A 325 21.91 6.39 25.64
CA GLU A 325 21.54 7.79 25.48
C GLU A 325 22.73 8.64 25.00
N TRP A 326 23.91 8.48 25.62
CA TRP A 326 25.14 9.17 25.21
C TRP A 326 25.56 8.80 23.79
N GLY A 327 25.47 7.52 23.43
CA GLY A 327 25.77 7.04 22.08
C GLY A 327 24.86 7.68 21.03
N LEU A 328 23.54 7.67 21.27
CA LEU A 328 22.55 8.28 20.37
C LEU A 328 22.77 9.79 20.25
N ARG A 329 22.99 10.50 21.37
CA ARG A 329 23.32 11.93 21.35
C ARG A 329 24.61 12.21 20.58
N GLY A 330 25.62 11.36 20.72
CA GLY A 330 26.89 11.47 20.00
C GLY A 330 26.72 11.38 18.49
N VAL A 331 25.97 10.38 18.02
CA VAL A 331 25.73 10.18 16.57
C VAL A 331 24.95 11.33 15.96
N ILE A 332 23.90 11.82 16.62
CA ILE A 332 23.08 12.94 16.11
C ILE A 332 23.87 14.25 16.01
N ASN A 333 24.79 14.48 16.95
CA ASN A 333 25.61 15.70 16.98
C ASN A 333 26.92 15.57 16.18
N GLN A 334 27.20 14.40 15.61
CA GLN A 334 28.36 14.20 14.76
C GLN A 334 28.18 15.01 13.47
N ALA A 335 29.22 15.75 13.09
CA ALA A 335 29.25 16.43 11.81
C ALA A 335 29.55 15.42 10.69
N SER A 336 28.78 15.46 9.60
CA SER A 336 29.04 14.72 8.37
C SER A 336 30.01 15.49 7.48
N THR A 337 30.88 14.77 6.78
CA THR A 337 31.79 15.35 5.78
C THR A 337 31.38 15.04 4.34
N ALA A 338 30.43 14.12 4.13
CA ALA A 338 29.89 13.77 2.81
C ALA A 338 29.17 14.91 2.10
N SER A 339 28.63 15.88 2.83
CA SER A 339 27.88 17.02 2.26
C SER A 339 28.68 18.31 2.39
N SER A 340 28.80 19.03 1.27
CA SER A 340 29.48 20.33 1.19
C SER A 340 28.59 21.47 1.67
N ALA A 341 27.27 21.29 1.62
CA ALA A 341 26.28 22.28 2.05
C ALA A 341 25.72 22.02 3.45
N PHE A 342 25.62 20.76 3.88
CA PHE A 342 24.97 20.38 5.14
C PHE A 342 25.91 19.55 6.01
N THR A 343 26.55 20.17 6.99
CA THR A 343 27.49 19.46 7.87
C THR A 343 26.83 18.83 9.09
N THR A 344 25.62 19.27 9.47
CA THR A 344 24.92 18.80 10.68
C THR A 344 23.42 18.65 10.43
N LEU A 345 22.74 17.80 11.22
CA LEU A 345 21.27 17.69 11.20
C LEU A 345 20.57 19.03 11.51
N SER A 346 21.18 19.89 12.33
CA SER A 346 20.66 21.22 12.64
C SER A 346 20.67 22.17 11.43
N SER A 347 21.58 21.98 10.47
CA SER A 347 21.64 22.77 9.23
C SER A 347 20.43 22.52 8.32
N VAL A 348 19.82 21.32 8.41
CA VAL A 348 18.62 20.93 7.67
C VAL A 348 17.34 21.03 8.51
N GLY A 349 17.42 21.68 9.68
CA GLY A 349 16.26 21.96 10.53
C GLY A 349 15.93 20.88 11.56
N ILE A 350 16.79 19.89 11.79
CA ILE A 350 16.59 18.86 12.83
C ILE A 350 17.49 19.18 14.02
N SER A 351 16.90 19.62 15.14
CA SER A 351 17.65 20.07 16.32
C SER A 351 17.31 19.28 17.56
N MET A 352 18.31 18.97 18.38
CA MET A 352 18.14 18.35 19.69
C MET A 352 17.64 19.38 20.72
N GLN A 353 16.64 18.97 21.49
CA GLN A 353 16.06 19.73 22.59
C GLN A 353 16.73 19.40 23.93
N SER A 354 16.46 20.19 24.96
CA SER A 354 17.05 20.00 26.30
C SER A 354 16.67 18.65 26.94
N ASP A 355 15.51 18.10 26.59
CA ASP A 355 15.03 16.80 27.04
C ASP A 355 15.61 15.62 26.26
N GLY A 356 16.52 15.88 25.30
CA GLY A 356 17.13 14.85 24.47
C GLY A 356 16.28 14.40 23.28
N THR A 357 15.08 14.97 23.07
CA THR A 357 14.27 14.72 21.86
C THR A 357 14.74 15.59 20.68
N LEU A 358 14.28 15.28 19.47
CA LEU A 358 14.50 16.06 18.25
C LEU A 358 13.25 16.86 17.88
N ALA A 359 13.47 18.09 17.39
CA ALA A 359 12.47 18.95 16.78
C ALA A 359 12.78 19.18 15.30
N ILE A 360 11.74 19.35 14.47
CA ILE A 360 11.86 19.65 13.04
C ILE A 360 11.36 21.07 12.77
N ASP A 361 12.25 21.91 12.24
CA ASP A 361 11.93 23.15 11.55
C ASP A 361 11.54 22.83 10.10
N GLN A 362 10.24 22.84 9.82
CA GLN A 362 9.69 22.50 8.49
C GLN A 362 10.14 23.48 7.40
N THR A 363 10.45 24.73 7.75
CA THR A 363 10.91 25.72 6.77
C THR A 363 12.35 25.41 6.35
N LYS A 364 13.23 25.11 7.30
CA LYS A 364 14.61 24.70 7.00
C LYS A 364 14.66 23.36 6.28
N LEU A 365 13.86 22.38 6.71
CA LEU A 365 13.78 21.09 6.03
C LEU A 365 13.24 21.23 4.60
N GLY A 366 12.21 22.07 4.41
CA GLY A 366 11.67 22.41 3.09
C GLY A 366 12.73 23.03 2.17
N ASN A 367 13.56 23.94 2.69
CA ASN A 367 14.67 24.51 1.92
C ASN A 367 15.74 23.47 1.60
N ALA A 368 16.06 22.56 2.52
CA ALA A 368 17.03 21.50 2.30
C ALA A 368 16.57 20.49 1.23
N LEU A 369 15.26 20.21 1.16
CA LEU A 369 14.66 19.35 0.13
C LEU A 369 14.83 19.89 -1.30
N ASN A 370 15.08 21.20 -1.47
CA ASN A 370 15.43 21.76 -2.79
C ASN A 370 16.85 21.37 -3.24
N ASN A 371 17.71 20.92 -2.31
CA ASN A 371 19.05 20.43 -2.60
C ASN A 371 19.19 18.96 -2.15
N LEU A 372 18.33 18.12 -2.75
CA LEU A 372 18.23 16.68 -2.50
C LEU A 372 19.57 15.92 -2.52
N PRO A 373 20.51 16.15 -3.46
CA PRO A 373 21.78 15.43 -3.46
C PRO A 373 22.61 15.71 -2.20
N GLU A 374 22.71 16.97 -1.78
CA GLU A 374 23.44 17.33 -0.56
C GLU A 374 22.73 16.85 0.70
N LEU A 375 21.39 16.84 0.68
CA LEU A 375 20.59 16.30 1.77
C LEU A 375 20.74 14.78 1.88
N GLN A 376 20.77 14.07 0.76
CA GLN A 376 21.06 12.64 0.70
C GLN A 376 22.43 12.36 1.31
N ASN A 377 23.45 13.12 0.91
CA ASN A 377 24.81 12.95 1.40
C ASN A 377 24.92 13.09 2.93
N LEU A 378 24.15 14.00 3.53
CA LEU A 378 24.08 14.14 5.00
C LEU A 378 23.56 12.86 5.69
N PHE A 379 22.65 12.12 5.06
CA PHE A 379 22.05 10.90 5.62
C PHE A 379 22.73 9.61 5.14
N SER A 380 23.66 9.68 4.19
CA SER A 380 24.49 8.54 3.79
C SER A 380 25.70 8.39 4.70
N ALA A 381 26.18 7.15 4.85
CA ALA A 381 27.47 6.91 5.47
C ALA A 381 28.59 7.49 4.57
N ASP A 382 29.61 8.09 5.20
CA ASP A 382 30.84 8.55 4.54
C ASP A 382 31.55 7.41 3.77
#